data_AF-A0ABC8S1X9-F1
#
_entry.id   AF-A0ABC8S1X9-F1
#
_cell.length_a   1.000
_cell.length_b   1.000
_cell.length_c   1.000
_cell.angle_alpha   90.00
_cell.angle_beta   90.00
_cell.angle_gamma   90.00
#
_symmetry.space_group_name_H-M   'P 1'
#
loop_
_entity.id
_entity.type
_entity.pdbx_description
1 polymer ?
#
loop_
_entity_poly.entity_id
_entity_poly.type
_entity_poly.pdbx_seq_one_letter_code
_entity_poly.pdbx_strand_id
1 'polypeptide(L)'
;MPPICVYFWGVFEAWSAIGVSYSMIVALIYELGAVRIARGWCHVPKQLNAPLEVVDSEIANIIELEKARQWKGLELFPSENFTSVFVMQAVGSVMTNKYSEGYPGARYYGGNEYIDIAESLCQKRALEAFRLDPAMWEDRHKEDISGLYTF
;
A
#
# COMPACT_ATOMS: atom_id res chain seq x y z
N MET A 1 -4.86 8.06 -33.58
CA MET A 1 -3.85 7.59 -32.62
C MET A 1 -4.60 6.79 -31.57
N PRO A 2 -4.41 5.46 -31.48
CA PRO A 2 -5.10 4.70 -30.44
C PRO A 2 -4.47 5.03 -29.08
N PRO A 3 -5.27 5.33 -28.06
CA PRO A 3 -4.78 5.50 -26.69
C PRO A 3 -4.47 4.12 -26.11
N ILE A 4 -3.29 4.01 -25.50
CA ILE A 4 -2.83 2.82 -24.80
C ILE A 4 -3.69 2.65 -23.55
N CYS A 5 -4.71 1.80 -23.67
CA CYS A 5 -5.43 1.21 -22.56
C CYS A 5 -4.93 -0.23 -22.45
N VAL A 6 -3.93 -0.46 -21.59
CA VAL A 6 -3.64 -1.79 -21.05
C VAL A 6 -3.18 -1.63 -19.60
N TYR A 7 -4.12 -1.90 -18.69
CA TYR A 7 -3.97 -2.61 -17.42
C TYR A 7 -2.68 -2.44 -16.62
N PHE A 8 -2.82 -1.95 -15.39
CA PHE A 8 -2.06 -2.47 -14.24
C PHE A 8 -0.52 -2.47 -14.36
N TRP A 9 0.02 -1.50 -15.09
CA TRP A 9 1.44 -1.37 -15.40
C TRP A 9 2.09 -0.13 -14.72
N GLY A 10 1.29 0.71 -14.06
CA GLY A 10 1.76 1.94 -13.41
C GLY A 10 2.50 1.75 -12.08
N VAL A 11 2.48 0.55 -11.48
CA VAL A 11 3.22 0.25 -10.25
C VAL A 11 4.59 -0.37 -10.54
N PHE A 12 4.88 -0.72 -11.81
CA PHE A 12 6.10 -1.48 -12.16
C PHE A 12 7.07 -0.73 -13.10
N GLU A 13 6.63 0.21 -13.96
CA GLU A 13 7.52 0.73 -15.02
C GLU A 13 8.11 2.14 -14.86
N ALA A 14 7.78 2.90 -13.81
CA ALA A 14 8.41 4.22 -13.58
C ALA A 14 9.76 4.16 -12.81
N TRP A 15 10.21 2.96 -12.38
CA TRP A 15 11.28 2.81 -11.38
C TRP A 15 12.46 1.95 -11.88
N SER A 16 12.67 1.84 -13.20
CA SER A 16 13.69 0.97 -13.80
C SER A 16 15.08 1.61 -13.95
N ALA A 17 15.31 2.81 -13.42
CA ALA A 17 16.61 3.46 -13.49
C ALA A 17 17.21 3.64 -12.09
N ILE A 18 18.04 2.66 -11.72
CA ILE A 18 19.01 2.63 -10.59
C ILE A 18 18.49 1.98 -9.30
N GLY A 19 18.99 0.77 -9.05
CA GLY A 19 19.10 0.18 -7.70
C GLY A 19 17.84 -0.50 -7.18
N VAL A 20 18.02 -1.58 -6.43
CA VAL A 20 16.96 -2.33 -5.75
C VAL A 20 16.20 -1.37 -4.81
N SER A 21 15.05 -0.86 -5.26
CA SER A 21 14.20 0.04 -4.48
C SER A 21 13.46 -0.72 -3.37
N TYR A 22 13.08 -0.02 -2.29
CA TYR A 22 12.23 -0.53 -1.20
C TYR A 22 10.99 -1.28 -1.72
N SER A 23 10.39 -0.79 -2.81
CA SER A 23 9.23 -1.43 -3.45
C SER A 23 9.53 -2.81 -4.02
N MET A 24 10.74 -3.06 -4.55
CA MET A 24 11.15 -4.39 -5.01
C MET A 24 11.36 -5.36 -3.85
N ILE A 25 11.90 -4.90 -2.72
CA ILE A 25 12.07 -5.73 -1.52
C ILE A 25 10.71 -6.16 -0.98
N VAL A 26 9.77 -5.22 -0.85
CA VAL A 26 8.41 -5.51 -0.38
C VAL A 26 7.67 -6.43 -1.35
N ALA A 27 7.78 -6.20 -2.66
CA ALA A 27 7.17 -7.06 -3.68
C ALA A 27 7.75 -8.49 -3.67
N LEU A 28 9.07 -8.63 -3.51
CA LEU A 28 9.72 -9.94 -3.42
C LEU A 28 9.27 -10.70 -2.17
N ILE A 29 9.25 -10.06 -1.00
CA ILE A 29 8.73 -10.65 0.25
C ILE A 29 7.27 -11.08 0.07
N TYR A 30 6.47 -10.24 -0.60
CA TYR A 30 5.08 -10.54 -0.87
C TYR A 30 4.91 -11.75 -1.81
N GLU A 31 5.65 -11.83 -2.91
CA GLU A 31 5.61 -12.96 -3.85
C GLU A 31 6.11 -14.27 -3.22
N LEU A 32 7.13 -14.21 -2.36
CA LEU A 32 7.60 -15.37 -1.61
C LEU A 32 6.58 -15.87 -0.58
N GLY A 33 5.74 -14.98 -0.04
CA GLY A 33 4.65 -15.30 0.88
C GLY A 33 3.29 -15.57 0.23
N ALA A 34 3.08 -15.14 -1.01
CA ALA A 34 1.78 -15.19 -1.68
C ALA A 34 1.48 -16.60 -2.21
N VAL A 35 0.43 -17.22 -1.68
CA VAL A 35 -0.11 -18.47 -2.23
C VAL A 35 -0.84 -18.17 -3.54
N ARG A 36 -0.31 -18.68 -4.66
CA ARG A 36 -1.10 -18.91 -5.87
C ARG A 36 -2.16 -19.97 -5.54
N ILE A 37 -3.42 -19.55 -5.36
CA ILE A 37 -4.55 -20.47 -5.20
C ILE A 37 -4.82 -21.15 -6.56
N ALA A 38 -4.04 -22.19 -6.86
CA ALA A 38 -4.38 -23.16 -7.90
C ALA A 38 -5.43 -24.13 -7.32
N ARG A 39 -6.43 -24.46 -8.14
CA ARG A 39 -7.62 -25.23 -7.74
C ARG A 39 -7.29 -26.52 -6.99
N GLY A 40 -7.84 -26.63 -5.78
CA GLY A 40 -7.83 -27.84 -4.95
C GLY A 40 -6.81 -27.77 -3.82
N TRP A 41 -7.20 -28.29 -2.65
CA TRP A 41 -6.47 -28.35 -1.37
C TRP A 41 -6.75 -27.18 -0.41
N CYS A 42 -7.66 -27.44 0.54
CA CYS A 42 -8.08 -26.59 1.65
C CYS A 42 -7.12 -26.63 2.86
N HIS A 43 -5.82 -26.71 2.62
CA HIS A 43 -4.82 -26.62 3.69
C HIS A 43 -4.12 -25.28 3.58
N VAL A 44 -4.39 -24.37 4.52
CA VAL A 44 -3.59 -23.16 4.68
C VAL A 44 -2.18 -23.63 5.07
N PRO A 45 -1.14 -23.41 4.24
CA PRO A 45 0.21 -23.77 4.63
C PRO A 45 0.53 -23.11 5.98
N LYS A 46 1.10 -23.88 6.92
CA LYS A 46 1.47 -23.40 8.27
C LYS A 46 2.30 -22.11 8.22
N GLN A 47 3.02 -21.93 7.11
CA GLN A 47 3.84 -20.78 6.77
C GLN A 47 3.07 -19.46 6.70
N LEU A 48 1.79 -19.44 6.29
CA LEU A 48 1.04 -18.18 6.13
C LEU A 48 0.69 -17.49 7.45
N ASN A 49 0.57 -18.26 8.54
CA ASN A 49 0.26 -17.74 9.87
C ASN A 49 1.48 -17.76 10.80
N ALA A 50 2.65 -18.16 10.29
CA ALA A 50 3.87 -18.16 11.07
C ALA A 50 4.43 -16.73 11.14
N PRO A 51 5.07 -16.36 12.26
CA PRO A 51 5.69 -15.04 12.40
C PRO A 51 6.88 -14.91 11.45
N LEU A 52 7.20 -13.67 11.04
CA LEU A 52 8.24 -13.38 10.05
C LEU A 52 9.59 -14.00 10.44
N GLU A 53 9.94 -13.97 11.73
CA GLU A 53 11.20 -14.50 12.26
C GLU A 53 11.36 -16.01 12.04
N VAL A 54 10.24 -16.74 11.92
CA VAL A 54 10.22 -18.19 11.68
C VAL A 54 10.22 -18.49 10.18
N VAL A 55 9.57 -17.65 9.37
CA VAL A 55 9.45 -17.84 7.92
C VAL A 55 10.71 -17.38 7.20
N ASP A 56 11.21 -16.20 7.55
CA ASP A 56 12.37 -15.54 6.94
C ASP A 56 13.16 -14.74 7.99
N SER A 57 14.07 -15.46 8.67
CA SER A 57 14.94 -14.87 9.70
C SER A 57 15.94 -13.86 9.13
N GLU A 58 16.28 -13.95 7.84
CA GLU A 58 17.24 -13.02 7.21
C GLU A 58 16.61 -11.64 7.06
N ILE A 59 15.39 -11.58 6.54
CA ILE A 59 14.62 -10.33 6.44
C ILE A 59 14.32 -9.76 7.83
N ALA A 60 13.93 -10.59 8.80
CA ALA A 60 13.68 -10.14 10.17
C ALA A 60 14.94 -9.47 10.77
N ASN A 61 16.12 -10.05 10.56
CA ASN A 61 17.38 -9.47 11.03
C ASN A 61 17.71 -8.14 10.33
N ILE A 62 17.47 -8.03 9.02
CA ILE A 62 17.65 -6.77 8.28
C ILE A 62 16.75 -5.67 8.84
N ILE A 63 15.50 -5.98 9.17
CA ILE A 63 14.56 -5.02 9.78
C ILE A 63 15.07 -4.54 11.15
N GLU A 64 15.58 -5.44 11.99
CA GLU A 64 16.16 -5.05 13.29
C GLU A 64 17.42 -4.19 13.15
N LEU A 65 18.27 -4.49 12.17
CA LEU A 65 19.44 -3.66 11.86
C LEU A 65 19.03 -2.25 11.41
N GLU A 66 18.01 -2.11 10.56
CA GLU A 66 17.51 -0.81 10.12
C GLU A 66 16.83 -0.04 11.26
N LYS A 67 16.04 -0.71 12.11
CA LYS A 67 15.48 -0.10 13.32
C LYS A 67 16.58 0.46 14.24
N ALA A 68 17.65 -0.31 14.45
CA ALA A 68 18.78 0.12 15.26
C ALA A 68 19.55 1.29 14.62
N ARG A 69 19.66 1.31 13.28
CA ARG A 69 20.26 2.42 12.53
C ARG A 69 19.45 3.71 12.73
N GLN A 70 18.14 3.65 12.50
CA GLN A 70 17.23 4.79 12.69
C GLN A 70 17.20 5.30 14.12
N TRP A 71 17.29 4.40 15.12
CA TRP A 71 17.28 4.79 16.52
C TRP A 71 18.58 5.50 16.97
N LYS A 72 19.72 5.10 16.41
CA LYS A 72 21.04 5.66 16.77
C LYS A 72 21.42 6.86 15.91
N GLY A 73 20.83 6.98 14.73
CA GLY A 73 21.09 8.04 13.76
C GLY A 73 20.39 9.34 14.14
N LEU A 74 21.03 10.46 13.82
CA LEU A 74 20.35 11.75 13.77
C LEU A 74 19.89 11.98 12.33
N GLU A 75 18.63 11.70 12.05
CA GLU A 75 18.06 11.89 10.73
C GLU A 75 17.75 13.38 10.49
N LEU A 76 18.49 13.99 9.57
CA LEU A 76 18.40 15.42 9.23
C LEU A 76 17.80 15.67 7.84
N PHE A 77 17.32 14.63 7.17
CA PHE A 77 16.70 14.76 5.87
C PHE A 77 15.27 15.30 6.04
N PRO A 78 14.94 16.45 5.44
CA PRO A 78 13.67 17.15 5.70
C PRO A 78 12.43 16.42 5.17
N SER A 79 12.62 15.48 4.24
CA SER A 79 11.54 14.66 3.66
C SER A 79 11.32 13.35 4.41
N GLU A 80 12.24 12.94 5.28
CA GLU A 80 12.10 11.70 6.05
C GLU A 80 11.34 11.97 7.34
N ASN A 81 10.57 10.98 7.79
CA ASN A 81 9.77 11.11 9.00
C ASN A 81 9.53 9.74 9.65
N PHE A 82 9.29 9.75 10.96
CA PHE A 82 8.91 8.56 11.71
C PHE A 82 7.40 8.48 11.81
N THR A 83 6.82 7.45 11.19
CA THR A 83 5.38 7.20 11.29
C THR A 83 5.02 6.58 12.63
N SER A 84 3.76 6.70 13.01
CA SER A 84 3.23 6.13 14.24
C SER A 84 2.94 4.63 14.11
N VAL A 85 2.91 3.93 15.25
CA VAL A 85 2.61 2.48 15.29
C VAL A 85 1.22 2.15 14.74
N PHE A 86 0.22 3.00 15.01
CA PHE A 86 -1.14 2.75 14.52
C PHE A 86 -1.24 2.82 12.99
N VAL A 87 -0.43 3.68 12.34
CA VAL A 87 -0.35 3.73 10.87
C VAL A 87 0.28 2.45 10.34
N MET A 88 1.39 1.99 10.93
CA MET A 88 2.03 0.73 10.52
C MET A 88 1.11 -0.48 10.68
N GLN A 89 0.31 -0.54 11.77
CA GLN A 89 -0.68 -1.59 11.98
C GLN A 89 -1.77 -1.61 10.91
N ALA A 90 -2.24 -0.43 10.47
CA ALA A 90 -3.25 -0.34 9.41
C ALA A 90 -2.68 -0.76 8.05
N VAL A 91 -1.44 -0.35 7.73
CA VAL A 91 -0.76 -0.70 6.47
C VAL A 91 -0.48 -2.21 6.38
N GLY A 92 -0.03 -2.83 7.47
CA GLY A 92 0.22 -4.28 7.54
C GLY A 92 -1.05 -5.14 7.76
N SER A 93 -2.24 -4.59 7.54
CA SER A 93 -3.50 -5.29 7.77
C SER A 93 -3.99 -6.07 6.55
N VAL A 94 -5.05 -6.86 6.75
CA VAL A 94 -5.72 -7.65 5.69
C VAL A 94 -6.28 -6.81 4.55
N MET A 95 -6.32 -5.48 4.68
CA MET A 95 -6.73 -4.56 3.61
C MET A 95 -5.85 -4.72 2.36
N THR A 96 -4.59 -5.11 2.52
CA THR A 96 -3.67 -5.38 1.39
C THR A 96 -4.14 -6.50 0.46
N ASN A 97 -5.02 -7.39 0.93
CA ASN A 97 -5.47 -8.53 0.15
C ASN A 97 -6.57 -8.15 -0.85
N LYS A 98 -7.19 -6.98 -0.71
CA LYS A 98 -8.38 -6.63 -1.47
C LYS A 98 -8.05 -5.82 -2.71
N TYR A 99 -8.53 -6.32 -3.84
CA TYR A 99 -8.52 -5.60 -5.11
C TYR A 99 -9.80 -4.77 -5.26
N SER A 100 -9.66 -3.46 -5.48
CA SER A 100 -10.77 -2.49 -5.44
C SER A 100 -10.69 -1.44 -6.55
N GLU A 101 -10.52 -1.88 -7.79
CA GLU A 101 -10.48 -0.98 -8.95
C GLU A 101 -11.81 -0.22 -9.12
N GLY A 102 -11.71 1.07 -9.48
CA GLY A 102 -12.82 2.03 -9.55
C GLY A 102 -12.90 2.91 -8.29
N TYR A 103 -14.02 3.61 -8.12
CA TYR A 103 -14.27 4.51 -6.98
C TYR A 103 -15.37 3.96 -6.05
N PRO A 104 -15.50 4.46 -4.81
CA PRO A 104 -16.60 4.08 -3.92
C PRO A 104 -17.97 4.21 -4.60
N GLY A 105 -18.78 3.15 -4.57
CA GLY A 105 -20.06 3.09 -5.28
C GLY A 105 -19.98 2.88 -6.81
N ALA A 106 -18.78 2.89 -7.40
CA ALA A 106 -18.51 2.67 -8.83
C ALA A 106 -17.31 1.73 -9.01
N ARG A 107 -17.35 0.56 -8.36
CA ARG A 107 -16.30 -0.47 -8.44
C ARG A 107 -16.53 -1.42 -9.60
N TYR A 108 -15.44 -1.86 -10.23
CA TYR A 108 -15.50 -2.91 -11.26
C TYR A 108 -15.74 -4.30 -10.68
N TYR A 109 -15.33 -4.53 -9.44
CA TYR A 109 -15.42 -5.82 -8.74
C TYR A 109 -16.26 -5.72 -7.46
N GLY A 110 -16.88 -6.83 -7.09
CA GLY A 110 -17.66 -6.94 -5.85
C GLY A 110 -16.82 -7.09 -4.57
N GLY A 111 -17.52 -7.10 -3.43
CA GLY A 111 -16.94 -7.34 -2.11
C GLY A 111 -16.14 -6.17 -1.52
N ASN A 112 -16.40 -4.94 -1.98
CA ASN A 112 -15.69 -3.73 -1.57
C ASN A 112 -16.42 -2.91 -0.51
N GLU A 113 -17.46 -3.44 0.14
CA GLU A 113 -18.28 -2.71 1.13
C GLU A 113 -17.43 -1.99 2.20
N TYR A 114 -16.50 -2.70 2.82
CA TYR A 114 -15.62 -2.12 3.86
C TYR A 114 -14.49 -1.27 3.28
N ILE A 115 -14.07 -1.55 2.04
CA ILE A 115 -13.05 -0.73 1.36
C ILE A 115 -13.63 0.64 1.02
N ASP A 116 -14.86 0.69 0.54
CA ASP A 116 -15.58 1.91 0.22
C ASP A 116 -15.78 2.76 1.49
N ILE A 117 -16.14 2.15 2.63
CA ILE A 117 -16.22 2.85 3.93
C ILE A 117 -14.86 3.46 4.30
N ALA A 118 -13.77 2.71 4.16
CA ALA A 118 -12.43 3.18 4.50
C ALA A 118 -11.97 4.33 3.57
N GLU A 119 -12.21 4.21 2.27
CA GLU A 119 -11.83 5.22 1.28
C GLU A 119 -12.64 6.50 1.45
N SER A 120 -13.97 6.40 1.61
CA SER A 120 -14.82 7.57 1.87
C SER A 120 -14.46 8.28 3.19
N LEU A 121 -14.11 7.52 4.24
CA LEU A 121 -13.62 8.09 5.50
C LEU A 121 -12.28 8.81 5.30
N CYS A 122 -11.38 8.25 4.50
CA CYS A 122 -10.09 8.86 4.17
C CYS A 122 -10.29 10.18 3.41
N GLN A 123 -11.13 10.19 2.37
CA GLN A 123 -11.46 11.38 1.59
C GLN A 123 -12.03 12.49 2.49
N LYS A 124 -12.99 12.15 3.35
CA LYS A 124 -13.56 13.09 4.33
C LYS A 124 -12.49 13.68 5.24
N ARG A 125 -11.63 12.84 5.83
CA ARG A 125 -10.56 13.29 6.74
C ARG A 125 -9.51 14.14 6.03
N ALA A 126 -9.21 13.85 4.76
CA ALA A 126 -8.29 14.65 3.97
C ALA A 126 -8.84 16.07 3.76
N LEU A 127 -10.11 16.19 3.36
CA LEU A 127 -10.76 17.49 3.22
C LEU A 127 -10.78 18.28 4.53
N GLU A 128 -11.09 17.61 5.65
CA GLU A 128 -11.07 18.22 6.98
C GLU A 128 -9.66 18.68 7.39
N ALA A 129 -8.62 17.86 7.14
CA ALA A 129 -7.24 18.17 7.49
C ALA A 129 -6.71 19.40 6.75
N PHE A 130 -7.08 19.55 5.47
CA PHE A 130 -6.68 20.69 4.65
C PHE A 130 -7.71 21.84 4.66
N ARG A 131 -8.79 21.73 5.44
CA ARG A 131 -9.87 22.73 5.56
C ARG A 131 -10.49 23.10 4.21
N LEU A 132 -10.68 22.09 3.37
CA LEU A 132 -11.23 22.25 2.02
C LEU A 132 -12.75 22.09 2.06
N ASP A 133 -13.45 22.88 1.25
CA ASP A 133 -14.88 22.72 1.03
C ASP A 133 -15.10 21.55 0.04
N PRO A 134 -15.82 20.48 0.45
CA PRO A 134 -16.10 19.35 -0.42
C PRO A 134 -16.72 19.76 -1.76
N ALA A 135 -17.66 20.71 -1.76
CA ALA A 135 -18.35 21.12 -2.99
C ALA A 135 -17.41 21.79 -4.00
N MET A 136 -16.44 22.57 -3.51
CA MET A 136 -15.47 23.28 -4.35
C MET A 136 -14.29 22.39 -4.79
N TRP A 137 -14.05 21.30 -4.06
CA TRP A 137 -12.98 20.35 -4.34
C TRP A 137 -13.45 19.21 -5.26
N GLU A 138 -14.65 18.68 -5.05
CA GLU A 138 -15.24 17.62 -5.85
C GLU A 138 -15.49 18.06 -7.30
N ASP A 139 -15.87 19.32 -7.55
CA ASP A 139 -16.12 19.79 -8.92
C ASP A 139 -14.86 19.94 -9.79
N ARG A 140 -13.67 20.04 -9.20
CA ARG A 140 -12.39 20.11 -9.94
C ARG A 140 -11.65 18.79 -10.06
N HIS A 141 -11.92 17.83 -9.19
CA HIS A 141 -11.06 16.65 -9.02
C HIS A 141 -11.83 15.33 -8.89
N LYS A 142 -12.95 15.15 -9.60
CA LYS A 142 -13.68 13.86 -9.66
C LYS A 142 -12.80 12.67 -10.09
N GLU A 143 -11.62 12.94 -10.64
CA GLU A 143 -10.62 11.94 -11.03
C GLU A 143 -9.27 12.08 -10.29
N ASP A 144 -9.08 13.10 -9.44
CA ASP A 144 -7.76 13.65 -9.10
C ASP A 144 -7.50 13.86 -7.59
N ILE A 145 -8.18 13.10 -6.73
CA ILE A 145 -7.77 13.02 -5.30
C ILE A 145 -6.35 12.40 -5.17
N SER A 146 -5.87 11.73 -6.22
CA SER A 146 -4.48 11.28 -6.41
C SER A 146 -3.45 12.42 -6.32
N GLY A 147 -3.82 13.65 -6.71
CA GLY A 147 -2.92 14.82 -6.70
C GLY A 147 -2.58 15.35 -5.29
N LEU A 148 -3.29 14.92 -4.25
CA LEU A 148 -2.95 15.23 -2.85
C LEU A 148 -1.82 14.34 -2.29
N TYR A 149 -1.44 13.27 -3.02
CA TYR A 149 -0.41 12.30 -2.61
C TYR A 149 0.94 12.51 -3.30
N THR A 150 1.05 13.52 -4.17
CA THR A 150 2.29 13.85 -4.89
C THR A 150 2.82 15.18 -4.35
N PHE A 151 3.72 15.10 -3.36
CA PHE A 151 4.68 16.16 -3.06
C PHE A 151 5.95 15.93 -3.88
#